data_AF-A0A239NJT6-F1
#
_entry.id   AF-A0A239NJT6-F1
#
_cell.length_a   1.000
_cell.length_b   1.000
_cell.length_c   1.000
_cell.angle_alpha   90.00
_cell.angle_beta   90.00
_cell.angle_gamma   90.00
#
_symmetry.space_group_name_H-M   'P 1'
#
loop_
_entity.id
_entity.type
_entity.pdbx_description
1 polymer ?
#
loop_
_entity_poly.entity_id
_entity_poly.type
_entity_poly.pdbx_seq_one_letter_code
_entity_poly.pdbx_strand_id
1 'polypeptide(L)'
;MSMIPIDYRTRHPLEDRREQLAGQVEQYLAGGHVIQSIPIGVSGEKDAVWNNRKRTPGQTDNAHAAFQRNAAEKRRLLADTVRYCAEQGMSISATADAMDLDRNTIRKIAAEHGIQFGKR
;
A
#
# COMPACT_ATOMS: atom_id res chain seq x y z
N MET A 1 21.71 -6.46 29.18
CA MET A 1 22.06 -7.49 28.17
C MET A 1 23.03 -6.85 27.19
N SER A 2 24.30 -7.26 27.22
CA SER A 2 25.33 -6.76 26.31
C SER A 2 25.25 -7.52 24.98
N MET A 3 24.95 -6.83 23.89
CA MET A 3 24.95 -7.39 22.53
C MET A 3 26.41 -7.61 22.13
N ILE A 4 26.88 -8.87 22.13
CA ILE A 4 28.21 -9.19 21.61
C ILE A 4 28.21 -8.90 20.10
N PRO A 5 29.10 -8.04 19.58
CA PRO A 5 29.20 -7.79 18.14
C PRO A 5 29.62 -9.08 17.44
N ILE A 6 28.83 -9.54 16.47
CA ILE A 6 29.18 -10.71 15.66
C ILE A 6 30.31 -10.30 14.70
N ASP A 7 31.51 -10.84 14.91
CA ASP A 7 32.65 -10.64 14.01
C ASP A 7 32.59 -11.65 12.85
N TYR A 8 32.17 -11.17 11.68
CA TYR A 8 32.02 -11.99 10.47
C TYR A 8 33.36 -12.34 9.80
N ARG A 9 34.51 -11.90 10.33
CA ARG A 9 35.84 -12.22 9.77
C ARG A 9 36.35 -13.60 10.18
N THR A 10 35.87 -14.14 11.28
CA THR A 10 36.34 -15.42 11.87
C THR A 10 35.32 -16.57 11.74
N ARG A 11 34.04 -16.27 11.51
CA ARG A 11 32.97 -17.24 11.28
C ARG A 11 31.98 -16.67 10.27
N HIS A 12 31.64 -17.46 9.26
CA HIS A 12 30.73 -16.99 8.21
C HIS A 12 29.29 -16.95 8.78
N PRO A 13 28.50 -15.89 8.58
CA PRO A 13 27.16 -15.79 9.17
C PRO A 13 26.18 -16.93 8.76
N LEU A 14 26.49 -17.68 7.70
CA LEU A 14 25.74 -18.89 7.35
C LEU A 14 26.03 -20.07 8.29
N GLU A 15 27.22 -20.14 8.88
CA GLU A 15 27.61 -21.20 9.81
C GLU A 15 26.91 -21.01 11.16
N ASP A 16 26.86 -19.78 11.68
CA ASP A 16 26.11 -19.47 12.91
C ASP A 16 24.61 -19.76 12.75
N ARG A 17 24.04 -19.43 11.60
CA ARG A 17 22.64 -19.76 11.28
C ARG A 17 22.41 -21.27 11.21
N ARG A 18 23.37 -22.04 10.70
CA ARG A 18 23.30 -23.51 10.66
C ARG A 18 23.38 -24.11 12.05
N GLU A 19 24.28 -23.65 12.91
CA GLU A 19 24.39 -24.12 14.30
C GLU A 19 23.10 -23.82 15.08
N GLN A 20 22.53 -22.62 14.92
CA GLN A 20 21.26 -22.25 15.55
C GLN A 20 20.10 -23.12 15.07
N LEU A 21 20.00 -23.38 13.76
CA LEU A 21 18.98 -24.26 13.20
C LEU A 21 19.15 -25.71 13.67
N ALA A 22 20.38 -26.21 13.75
CA ALA A 22 20.66 -27.55 14.26
C ALA A 22 20.17 -27.72 15.70
N GLY A 23 20.49 -26.75 16.57
CA GLY A 23 20.02 -26.78 17.96
C GLY A 23 18.49 -26.72 18.08
N GLN A 24 17.80 -25.94 17.24
CA GLN A 24 16.34 -25.90 17.20
C GLN A 24 15.72 -27.23 16.74
N VAL A 25 16.33 -27.88 15.73
CA VAL A 25 15.90 -29.19 15.25
C VAL A 25 16.10 -30.25 16.32
N GLU A 26 17.24 -30.25 17.02
CA GLU A 26 17.50 -31.17 18.13
C GLU A 26 16.48 -31.02 19.26
N GLN A 27 16.17 -29.78 19.66
CA GLN A 27 15.14 -29.50 20.67
C GLN A 27 13.75 -29.99 20.24
N TYR A 28 13.39 -29.78 18.97
CA TYR A 28 12.13 -30.24 18.40
C TYR A 28 12.03 -31.77 18.42
N LEU A 29 13.09 -32.47 18.02
CA LEU A 29 13.14 -33.94 18.05
C LEU A 29 13.14 -34.49 19.49
N ALA A 30 13.87 -33.87 20.41
CA ALA A 30 13.90 -34.24 21.82
C ALA A 30 12.52 -34.09 22.51
N GLY A 31 11.68 -33.18 22.02
CA GLY A 31 10.28 -33.03 22.45
C GLY A 31 9.33 -34.14 21.98
N GLY A 32 9.83 -35.16 21.27
CA GLY A 32 9.04 -36.26 20.73
C GLY A 32 8.35 -35.94 19.41
N HIS A 33 8.66 -34.80 18.80
CA HIS A 33 8.15 -34.45 17.48
C HIS A 33 8.91 -35.19 16.37
N VAL A 34 8.22 -35.45 15.26
CA VAL A 34 8.78 -36.16 14.10
C VAL A 34 8.79 -35.21 12.91
N ILE A 35 9.92 -35.15 12.20
CA ILE A 35 10.02 -34.45 10.91
C ILE A 35 9.31 -35.30 9.86
N GLN A 36 8.20 -34.79 9.33
CA GLN A 36 7.42 -35.47 8.29
C GLN A 36 7.66 -34.79 6.94
N SER A 37 7.84 -35.60 5.89
CA SER A 37 7.79 -35.10 4.52
C SER A 37 6.34 -34.87 4.15
N ILE A 38 5.95 -33.61 3.94
CA ILE A 38 4.59 -33.28 3.51
C ILE A 38 4.56 -33.34 1.97
N PRO A 39 3.72 -34.19 1.37
CA PRO A 39 3.56 -34.23 -0.08
C PRO A 39 3.13 -32.87 -0.62
N ILE A 40 3.63 -32.52 -1.81
CA ILE A 40 3.24 -31.31 -2.54
C ILE A 40 1.70 -31.30 -2.71
N GLY A 41 1.05 -30.22 -2.28
CA GLY A 41 -0.41 -30.04 -2.34
C GLY A 41 -1.19 -30.45 -1.08
N VAL A 42 -0.54 -30.98 -0.04
CA VAL A 42 -1.19 -31.33 1.26
C VAL A 42 -0.91 -30.27 2.34
N SER A 43 0.22 -29.57 2.25
CA SER A 43 0.46 -28.35 3.03
C SER A 43 -0.53 -27.29 2.58
N GLY A 44 -1.23 -26.62 3.50
CA GLY A 44 -2.19 -25.54 3.21
C GLY A 44 -1.59 -24.29 2.51
N GLU A 45 -0.38 -24.40 1.99
CA GLU A 45 0.21 -23.50 1.02
C GLU A 45 -0.62 -23.58 -0.27
N LYS A 46 -1.64 -22.73 -0.35
CA LYS A 46 -2.33 -22.48 -1.61
C LYS A 46 -1.25 -22.04 -2.59
N ASP A 47 -1.04 -22.83 -3.64
CA ASP A 47 -0.37 -22.34 -4.84
C ASP A 47 -0.94 -20.96 -5.14
N ALA A 48 -0.09 -19.96 -5.32
CA ALA A 48 -0.51 -18.65 -5.75
C ALA A 48 -1.19 -18.82 -7.11
N VAL A 49 -2.52 -19.03 -7.08
CA VAL A 49 -3.30 -19.21 -8.30
C VAL A 49 -3.23 -17.89 -9.03
N TRP A 50 -2.40 -17.84 -10.07
CA TRP A 50 -2.40 -16.74 -11.01
C TRP A 50 -3.85 -16.55 -11.47
N ASN A 51 -4.43 -15.42 -11.10
CA ASN A 51 -5.87 -15.17 -11.21
C ASN A 51 -6.22 -14.81 -12.68
N ASN A 52 -5.95 -15.72 -13.62
CA ASN A 52 -6.33 -15.64 -15.03
C ASN A 52 -7.78 -16.08 -15.22
N ARG A 53 -8.71 -15.61 -14.37
CA ARG A 53 -10.13 -15.76 -14.68
C ARG A 53 -10.37 -15.05 -16.01
N LYS A 54 -10.83 -15.81 -17.02
CA LYS A 54 -11.29 -15.23 -18.28
C LYS A 54 -12.34 -14.17 -17.93
N ARG A 55 -12.02 -12.91 -18.20
CA ARG A 55 -12.93 -11.78 -17.97
C ARG A 55 -14.19 -12.04 -18.79
N THR A 56 -15.36 -12.05 -18.14
CA THR A 56 -16.62 -12.15 -18.86
C THR A 56 -16.88 -10.82 -19.59
N PRO A 57 -17.47 -10.84 -20.81
CA PRO A 57 -17.88 -9.63 -21.50
C PRO A 57 -18.72 -8.73 -20.57
N GLY A 58 -18.37 -7.44 -20.47
CA GLY A 58 -19.03 -6.46 -19.59
C GLY A 58 -18.38 -6.26 -18.21
N GLN A 59 -17.45 -7.11 -17.76
CA GLN A 59 -16.70 -6.86 -16.51
C GLN A 59 -15.78 -5.64 -16.60
N THR A 60 -15.16 -5.44 -17.77
CA THR A 60 -14.31 -4.27 -18.04
C THR A 60 -15.11 -2.97 -18.01
N ASP A 61 -16.34 -3.00 -18.51
CA ASP A 61 -17.20 -1.82 -18.62
C ASP A 61 -17.73 -1.40 -17.25
N ASN A 62 -18.13 -2.37 -16.43
CA ASN A 62 -18.54 -2.10 -15.05
C ASN A 62 -17.37 -1.59 -14.19
N ALA A 63 -16.18 -2.17 -14.34
CA ALA A 63 -14.98 -1.70 -13.65
C ALA A 63 -14.59 -0.29 -14.10
N HIS A 64 -14.72 0.01 -15.40
CA HIS A 64 -14.44 1.33 -15.95
C HIS A 64 -15.46 2.37 -15.47
N ALA A 65 -16.75 2.03 -15.44
CA ALA A 65 -17.81 2.88 -14.91
C ALA A 65 -17.61 3.17 -13.42
N ALA A 66 -17.23 2.17 -12.62
CA ALA A 66 -16.91 2.36 -11.21
C ALA A 66 -15.69 3.27 -11.01
N PHE A 67 -14.65 3.11 -11.82
CA PHE A 67 -13.49 4.00 -11.81
C PHE A 67 -13.87 5.45 -12.12
N GLN A 68 -14.69 5.68 -13.15
CA GLN A 68 -15.18 7.02 -13.49
C GLN A 68 -16.03 7.65 -12.37
N ARG A 69 -16.92 6.86 -11.74
CA ARG A 69 -17.72 7.32 -10.58
C ARG A 69 -16.83 7.74 -9.41
N ASN A 70 -15.85 6.90 -9.06
CA ASN A 70 -14.89 7.21 -7.99
C ASN A 70 -14.07 8.47 -8.30
N ALA A 71 -13.68 8.67 -9.56
CA ALA A 71 -12.97 9.88 -9.98
C ALA A 71 -13.84 11.13 -9.85
N ALA A 72 -15.10 11.06 -10.27
CA ALA A 72 -16.05 12.17 -10.14
C ALA A 72 -16.34 12.52 -8.67
N GLU A 73 -16.51 11.51 -7.82
CA GLU A 73 -16.74 11.71 -6.38
C GLU A 73 -15.53 12.38 -5.70
N LYS A 74 -14.31 11.88 -5.97
CA LYS A 74 -13.08 12.52 -5.49
C LYS A 74 -12.99 13.98 -5.94
N ARG A 75 -13.37 14.28 -7.20
CA ARG A 75 -13.36 15.64 -7.74
C ARG A 75 -14.34 16.55 -7.01
N ARG A 76 -15.54 16.06 -6.70
CA ARG A 76 -16.55 16.79 -5.92
C ARG A 76 -16.04 17.13 -4.51
N LEU A 77 -15.45 16.17 -3.80
CA LEU A 77 -14.90 16.39 -2.45
C LEU A 77 -13.75 17.42 -2.46
N LEU A 78 -12.91 17.39 -3.50
CA LEU A 78 -11.89 18.41 -3.71
C LEU A 78 -12.50 19.79 -4.00
N ALA A 79 -13.62 19.87 -4.72
CA ALA A 79 -14.30 21.13 -4.94
C ALA A 79 -14.89 21.73 -3.65
N ASP A 80 -15.47 20.90 -2.78
CA ASP A 80 -16.02 21.34 -1.50
C ASP A 80 -14.93 21.90 -0.58
N THR A 81 -13.77 21.26 -0.53
CA THR A 81 -12.60 21.75 0.23
C THR A 81 -12.02 23.03 -0.36
N VAL A 82 -11.90 23.13 -1.69
CA VAL A 82 -11.47 24.37 -2.38
C VAL A 82 -12.44 25.52 -2.10
N ARG A 83 -13.75 25.26 -2.08
CA ARG A 83 -14.77 26.25 -1.74
C ARG A 83 -14.61 26.74 -0.31
N TYR A 84 -14.44 25.82 0.64
CA TYR A 84 -14.19 26.16 2.04
C TYR A 84 -12.97 27.06 2.19
N CYS A 85 -11.84 26.73 1.53
CA CYS A 85 -10.65 27.58 1.57
C CYS A 85 -10.89 28.98 0.98
N ALA A 86 -11.66 29.07 -0.11
CA ALA A 86 -12.04 30.37 -0.70
C ALA A 86 -12.92 31.19 0.25
N GLU A 87 -13.87 30.56 0.93
CA GLU A 87 -14.74 31.19 1.96
C GLU A 87 -13.96 31.67 3.18
N GLN A 88 -12.90 30.96 3.56
CA GLN A 88 -11.95 31.39 4.60
C GLN A 88 -11.04 32.55 4.15
N GLY A 89 -11.21 33.06 2.93
CA GLY A 89 -10.41 34.17 2.39
C GLY A 89 -8.99 33.77 1.99
N MET A 90 -8.70 32.47 1.88
CA MET A 90 -7.39 32.01 1.42
C MET A 90 -7.21 32.37 -0.07
N SER A 91 -5.96 32.61 -0.49
CA SER A 91 -5.64 32.76 -1.90
C SER A 91 -5.52 31.39 -2.58
N ILE A 92 -5.51 31.37 -3.92
CA ILE A 92 -5.25 30.16 -4.70
C ILE A 92 -3.92 29.51 -4.31
N SER A 93 -2.87 30.31 -4.05
CA SER A 93 -1.57 29.77 -3.65
C SER A 93 -1.61 29.14 -2.26
N ALA A 94 -2.22 29.81 -1.28
CA ALA A 94 -2.35 29.26 0.06
C ALA A 94 -3.21 27.99 0.09
N THR A 95 -4.25 27.93 -0.75
CA THR A 95 -5.10 26.75 -0.90
C THR A 95 -4.35 25.58 -1.53
N ALA A 96 -3.54 25.86 -2.57
CA ALA A 96 -2.67 24.88 -3.20
C ALA A 96 -1.68 24.27 -2.19
N ASP A 97 -1.05 25.12 -1.38
CA ASP A 97 -0.08 24.70 -0.36
C ASP A 97 -0.77 23.89 0.77
N ALA A 98 -1.97 24.29 1.20
CA ALA A 98 -2.72 23.59 2.26
C ALA A 98 -3.26 22.21 1.82
N MET A 99 -3.52 22.04 0.53
CA MET A 99 -4.06 20.79 -0.04
C MET A 99 -2.98 19.90 -0.66
N ASP A 100 -1.72 20.34 -0.71
CA ASP A 100 -0.62 19.69 -1.44
C ASP A 100 -0.97 19.42 -2.91
N LEU A 101 -1.51 20.44 -3.59
CA LEU A 101 -1.95 20.38 -4.98
C LEU A 101 -1.29 21.46 -5.83
N ASP A 102 -1.12 21.19 -7.13
CA ASP A 102 -0.64 22.22 -8.06
C ASP A 102 -1.65 23.38 -8.19
N ARG A 103 -1.14 24.60 -8.35
CA ARG A 103 -1.96 25.81 -8.49
C ARG A 103 -2.89 25.76 -9.70
N ASN A 104 -2.48 25.11 -10.80
CA ASN A 104 -3.35 24.94 -11.96
C ASN A 104 -4.49 23.96 -11.67
N THR A 105 -4.26 22.96 -10.83
CA THR A 105 -5.31 22.04 -10.38
C THR A 105 -6.37 22.79 -9.60
N ILE A 106 -5.99 23.67 -8.67
CA ILE A 106 -6.93 24.52 -7.92
C ILE A 106 -7.70 25.46 -8.86
N ARG A 107 -7.02 26.12 -9.82
CA ARG A 107 -7.69 26.97 -10.82
C ARG A 107 -8.71 26.21 -11.65
N LYS A 108 -8.38 24.99 -12.10
CA LYS A 108 -9.29 24.14 -12.86
C LYS A 108 -10.51 23.74 -12.03
N ILE A 109 -10.32 23.30 -10.79
CA ILE A 109 -11.42 22.98 -9.86
C ILE A 109 -12.33 24.21 -9.69
N ALA A 110 -11.73 25.38 -9.45
CA ALA A 110 -12.47 26.60 -9.23
C ALA A 110 -13.29 27.01 -10.46
N ALA A 111 -12.72 26.90 -11.67
CA ALA A 111 -13.43 27.16 -12.92
C ALA A 111 -14.55 26.16 -13.19
N GLU A 112 -14.30 24.86 -12.96
CA GLU A 112 -15.29 23.77 -13.14
C GLU A 112 -16.50 23.94 -12.20
N HIS A 113 -16.26 24.45 -10.98
CA HIS A 113 -17.29 24.54 -9.93
C HIS A 113 -17.74 25.96 -9.60
N GLY A 114 -17.34 26.96 -10.39
CA GLY A 114 -17.74 28.37 -10.22
C GLY A 114 -17.27 29.01 -8.92
N ILE A 115 -16.16 28.55 -8.33
CA ILE A 115 -15.63 29.04 -7.05
C ILE A 115 -14.81 30.30 -7.32
N GLN A 116 -15.14 31.40 -6.64
CA GLN A 116 -14.36 32.64 -6.71
C GLN A 116 -13.49 32.77 -5.46
N PHE A 117 -12.19 32.88 -5.69
CA PHE A 117 -11.27 33.30 -4.63
C PHE A 117 -11.34 34.81 -4.47
N GLY A 118 -11.39 35.28 -3.22
CA GLY A 118 -11.39 36.70 -2.90
C GLY A 118 -10.27 37.42 -3.65
N LYS A 119 -10.63 38.40 -4.47
CA LYS A 119 -9.64 39.29 -5.08
C LYS A 119 -8.96 40.05 -3.95
N ARG A 120 -7.63 39.95 -3.89
CA ARG A 120 -6.82 40.98 -3.23
C ARG A 120 -7.10 42.34 -3.85
#